data_AF-A0A5C4LML9-F1
#
_entry.id   AF-A0A5C4LML9-F1
#
_cell.length_a   1.000
_cell.length_b   1.000
_cell.length_c   1.000
_cell.angle_alpha   90.00
_cell.angle_beta   90.00
_cell.angle_gamma   90.00
#
_symmetry.space_group_name_H-M   'P 1'
#
loop_
_entity.id
_entity.type
_entity.pdbx_description
1 polymer ?
#
loop_
_entity_poly.entity_id
_entity_poly.type
_entity_poly.pdbx_seq_one_letter_code
_entity_poly.pdbx_strand_id
1 'polypeptide(L)' 'MAKLFIAKVRGSAGDRPLVTVRAAAEGEARLFLEAAYPEDEVVEVAEPADWVSTADTGTKAGDVREHPGVDWQAPTAGPG' A
#
# COMPACT_ATOMS: atom_id res chain seq x y z
N MET A 1 -11.36 3.47 -13.35
CA MET A 1 -9.90 3.68 -13.51
C MET A 1 -9.26 3.39 -12.17
N ALA A 2 -8.18 2.59 -12.10
CA ALA A 2 -7.56 2.23 -10.83
C ALA A 2 -6.70 3.39 -10.29
N LYS A 3 -6.88 3.72 -9.02
CA LYS A 3 -6.05 4.65 -8.25
C LYS A 3 -4.90 3.90 -7.59
N LEU A 4 -3.91 4.64 -7.12
CA LEU A 4 -2.80 4.12 -6.34
C LEU A 4 -3.12 4.26 -4.86
N PHE A 5 -2.87 3.22 -4.09
CA PHE A 5 -2.88 3.22 -2.63
C PHE A 5 -1.52 2.75 -2.12
N ILE A 6 -1.16 3.22 -0.93
CA ILE A 6 -0.05 2.70 -0.14
C ILE A 6 -0.58 1.89 1.02
N ALA A 7 0.15 0.86 1.43
CA ALA A 7 -0.21 0.04 2.56
C ALA A 7 0.97 -0.24 3.49
N LYS A 8 0.64 -0.28 4.77
CA LYS A 8 1.50 -0.81 5.82
C LYS A 8 1.13 -2.26 6.05
N VAL A 9 2.06 -3.17 5.79
CA VAL A 9 1.88 -4.60 6.01
C VAL A 9 2.86 -5.06 7.08
N ARG A 10 2.41 -5.91 8.00
CA ARG A 10 3.24 -6.47 9.07
C ARG A 10 3.22 -7.98 8.97
N GLY A 11 4.39 -8.56 8.73
CA GLY A 11 4.58 -10.00 8.74
C GLY A 11 5.23 -10.51 10.02
N SER A 12 5.47 -11.82 10.08
CA SER A 12 6.12 -12.49 11.21
C SER A 12 7.54 -12.00 11.51
N ALA A 13 8.25 -11.48 10.50
CA ALA A 13 9.59 -10.92 10.63
C ALA A 13 9.61 -9.41 10.98
N GLY A 14 8.44 -8.77 11.09
CA GLY A 14 8.30 -7.34 11.37
C GLY A 14 7.53 -6.59 10.29
N ASP A 15 7.60 -5.26 10.34
CA ASP A 15 6.98 -4.39 9.33
C ASP A 15 7.64 -4.65 7.95
N ARG A 16 6.82 -4.89 6.93
CA ARG A 16 7.29 -4.98 5.53
C ARG A 16 7.65 -3.58 5.01
N PRO A 17 8.47 -3.51 3.93
CA PRO A 17 8.67 -2.27 3.19
C PRO A 17 7.34 -1.68 2.70
N LEU A 18 7.33 -0.40 2.36
CA LEU A 18 6.15 0.26 1.81
C LEU A 18 5.57 -0.55 0.64
N VAL A 19 4.29 -0.89 0.75
CA VAL A 19 3.57 -1.60 -0.31
C VAL A 19 2.71 -0.61 -1.05
N THR A 20 2.64 -0.75 -2.37
CA THR A 20 1.64 -0.07 -3.20
C THR A 20 0.67 -1.07 -3.80
N VAL A 21 -0.56 -0.64 -3.98
CA VAL A 21 -1.59 -1.40 -4.70
C VAL A 21 -2.43 -0.50 -5.59
N ARG A 22 -2.75 -0.98 -6.80
CA ARG A 22 -3.70 -0.33 -7.69
C ARG A 22 -5.11 -0.87 -7.45
N ALA A 23 -6.05 0.00 -7.12
CA ALA A 23 -7.45 -0.39 -6.87
C ALA A 23 -8.43 0.75 -7.19
N ALA A 24 -9.71 0.44 -7.32
CA ALA A 24 -10.76 1.42 -7.51
C ALA A 24 -11.06 2.23 -6.22
N ALA A 25 -10.91 1.59 -5.05
CA ALA A 25 -11.16 2.16 -3.73
C ALA A 25 -10.33 1.45 -2.65
N GLU A 26 -10.24 2.05 -1.46
CA GLU A 26 -9.49 1.50 -0.32
C GLU A 26 -9.96 0.08 0.09
N GLY A 27 -11.28 -0.16 0.09
CA GLY A 27 -11.83 -1.49 0.39
C GLY A 27 -11.38 -2.56 -0.61
N GLU A 28 -11.26 -2.22 -1.90
CA GLU A 28 -10.75 -3.14 -2.92
C GLU A 28 -9.23 -3.31 -2.81
N ALA A 29 -8.51 -2.22 -2.50
CA ALA A 29 -7.07 -2.27 -2.21
C ALA A 29 -6.77 -3.25 -1.07
N ARG A 30 -7.55 -3.20 0.00
CA ARG A 30 -7.42 -4.13 1.12
C ARG A 30 -7.62 -5.59 0.70
N LEU A 31 -8.66 -5.89 -0.09
CA LEU A 31 -8.90 -7.24 -0.60
C LEU A 31 -7.72 -7.77 -1.44
N PHE A 32 -7.15 -6.93 -2.29
CA PHE A 32 -5.96 -7.33 -3.07
C PHE A 32 -4.73 -7.56 -2.19
N LEU A 33 -4.55 -6.74 -1.15
CA LEU A 33 -3.44 -6.91 -0.21
C LEU A 33 -3.60 -8.16 0.65
N GLU A 34 -4.79 -8.44 1.17
CA GLU A 34 -5.07 -9.67 1.93
C GLU A 34 -4.89 -10.93 1.07
N ALA A 35 -5.21 -10.85 -0.22
CA ALA A 35 -4.93 -11.94 -1.17
C ALA A 35 -3.43 -12.09 -1.48
N ALA A 36 -2.68 -10.99 -1.54
CA ALA A 36 -1.25 -10.99 -1.82
C ALA A 36 -0.39 -11.38 -0.61
N TYR A 37 -0.87 -11.07 0.60
CA TYR A 37 -0.20 -11.32 1.87
C TYR A 37 -1.11 -12.10 2.84
N PRO A 38 -1.46 -13.36 2.51
CA PRO A 38 -2.44 -14.14 3.28
C PRO A 38 -1.98 -14.50 4.71
N GLU A 39 -0.68 -14.42 4.98
CA GLU A 39 -0.08 -14.75 6.27
C GLU A 39 0.30 -13.49 7.08
N ASP A 40 0.14 -12.30 6.50
CA ASP A 40 0.51 -11.04 7.14
C ASP A 40 -0.71 -10.19 7.48
N GLU A 41 -0.49 -9.21 8.34
CA GLU A 41 -1.51 -8.24 8.74
C GLU A 41 -1.42 -6.98 7.86
N VAL A 42 -2.53 -6.63 7.19
CA VAL A 42 -2.69 -5.32 6.56
C VAL A 42 -3.09 -4.32 7.65
N VAL A 43 -2.10 -3.57 8.15
CA VAL A 43 -2.25 -2.64 9.27
C VAL A 43 -2.99 -1.38 8.84
N GLU A 44 -2.62 -0.82 7.68
CA GLU A 44 -3.17 0.43 7.19
C GLU A 44 -3.15 0.45 5.66
N VAL A 45 -4.17 1.07 5.04
CA VAL A 45 -4.25 1.35 3.62
C VAL A 45 -4.67 2.80 3.46
N ALA A 46 -3.97 3.56 2.63
CA ALA A 46 -4.26 4.97 2.43
C ALA A 46 -3.91 5.44 1.01
N GLU A 47 -4.42 6.61 0.62
CA GLU A 47 -3.95 7.27 -0.60
C GLU A 47 -2.50 7.77 -0.39
N PRO A 48 -1.61 7.67 -1.39
CA PRO A 48 -0.26 8.20 -1.33
C PRO A 48 -0.34 9.73 -1.35
N ALA A 49 -0.40 10.36 -0.17
CA ALA A 49 -0.52 11.81 -0.04
C ALA A 49 0.67 12.52 -0.71
N ASP A 50 1.76 12.72 0.04
CA ASP A 50 2.99 13.33 -0.45
C ASP A 50 3.99 12.31 -1.03
N TRP A 51 3.62 11.02 -1.06
CA TRP A 51 4.49 9.99 -1.59
C TRP A 51 4.52 10.03 -3.12
N VAL A 52 5.56 10.68 -3.65
CA VAL A 52 5.89 10.66 -5.07
C VAL A 52 6.96 9.60 -5.30
N SER A 53 6.57 8.45 -5.83
CA SER A 53 7.53 7.43 -6.23
C SER A 53 7.87 7.53 -7.70
N THR A 54 9.16 7.47 -7.99
CA THR A 54 9.68 7.24 -9.34
C THR A 54 9.70 5.75 -9.71
N ALA A 55 9.33 4.86 -8.78
CA ALA A 55 9.30 3.43 -8.98
C ALA A 55 8.00 2.96 -9.65
N ASP A 56 8.07 1.83 -10.38
CA ASP A 56 6.92 1.23 -11.03
C ASP A 56 5.92 0.68 -10.00
N THR A 57 4.71 1.27 -9.99
CA THR A 57 3.59 0.87 -9.13
C THR A 57 2.57 -0.01 -9.85
N GLY A 58 2.83 -0.40 -11.09
CA GLY A 58 1.85 -1.01 -11.96
C GLY A 58 0.78 -0.04 -12.46
N THR A 59 -0.11 -0.57 -13.29
CA THR A 59 -1.13 0.18 -14.05
C THR A 59 -2.52 -0.45 -13.99
N LYS A 60 -2.63 -1.71 -13.58
CA LYS A 60 -3.88 -2.48 -13.55
C LYS A 60 -4.36 -2.67 -12.12
N ALA A 61 -5.67 -2.80 -11.92
CA ALA A 61 -6.21 -3.16 -10.62
C ALA A 61 -5.63 -4.49 -10.14
N GLY A 62 -5.23 -4.56 -8.86
CA GLY A 62 -4.56 -5.71 -8.27
C GLY A 62 -3.04 -5.74 -8.44
N ASP A 63 -2.44 -4.77 -9.14
CA ASP A 63 -0.98 -4.65 -9.17
C ASP A 63 -0.48 -4.26 -7.78
N VAL A 64 0.19 -5.19 -7.10
CA VAL A 64 0.82 -5.00 -5.79
C VAL A 64 2.34 -4.98 -5.95
N ARG A 65 3.00 -3.97 -5.37
CA ARG A 65 4.47 -3.81 -5.43
C ARG A 65 5.02 -3.42 -4.07
N GLU A 66 6.08 -4.09 -3.64
CA GLU A 66 6.90 -3.67 -2.50
C GLU A 66 7.98 -2.69 -2.96
N HIS A 67 8.32 -1.73 -2.10
CA HIS A 67 9.37 -0.73 -2.33
C HIS A 67 10.46 -0.89 -1.26
N PRO A 68 11.44 -1.78 -1.45
CA PRO A 68 12.52 -2.01 -0.48
C PRO A 68 13.30 -0.73 -0.17
N GLY A 69 13.60 -0.51 1.12
CA GLY A 69 14.30 0.70 1.58
C GLY A 69 13.41 1.94 1.69
N VAL A 70 12.10 1.81 1.45
CA VAL A 70 11.11 2.85 1.71
C VAL A 70 10.25 2.41 2.89
N ASP A 71 10.38 3.14 4.00
CA ASP A 71 9.52 2.94 5.17
C ASP A 71 8.12 3.49 4.93
N TRP A 72 7.16 3.00 5.71
CA TRP A 72 5.78 3.50 5.73
C TRP A 72 5.73 5.03 5.83
N GLN A 73 4.98 5.65 4.91
CA GLN A 73 4.72 7.09 4.90
C GLN A 73 3.29 7.30 5.38
N ALA A 74 3.11 7.57 6.67
CA ALA A 74 1.78 7.83 7.20
C ALA A 74 1.15 9.02 6.46
N PRO A 75 -0.14 8.95 6.08
CA PRO A 75 -0.83 10.07 5.48
C PRO A 75 -0.70 11.28 6.39
N THR A 76 -0.44 12.45 5.81
CA THR A 76 -0.39 13.71 6.53
C THR A 76 -1.79 13.95 7.11
N ALA A 77 -2.01 13.56 8.37
CA ALA A 77 -3.19 13.94 9.11
C ALA A 77 -3.15 15.46 9.22
N GLY A 78 -3.95 16.15 8.39
CA GLY A 78 -4.14 17.59 8.53
C GLY A 78 -4.52 17.89 9.98
N PRO A 79 -4.00 18.96 10.59
CA PRO A 79 -4.38 19.31 11.95
C PRO A 79 -5.89 19.61 11.95
N GLY A 80 -6.66 18.74 12.61
CA GLY A 80 -8.05 18.98 12.98
C GLY A 80 -8.12 19.37 14.44
#